data_AF-G6XL59-F1
#
_entry.id   AF-G6XL59-F1
#
_cell.length_a   1.000
_cell.length_b   1.000
_cell.length_c   1.000
_cell.angle_alpha   90.00
_cell.angle_beta   90.00
_cell.angle_gamma   90.00
#
_symmetry.space_group_name_H-M   'P 1'
#
loop_
_entity.id
_entity.type
_entity.pdbx_description
1 polymer ?
#
loop_
_entity_poly.entity_id
_entity_poly.type
_entity_poly.pdbx_seq_one_letter_code
_entity_poly.pdbx_strand_id
1 'polypeptide(L)'
;MKTFTAAETARLLPFQPLVDMLRATLLDYQAGQILCPARTILSLPGRSGQLISMPVMAPDLLATKLLTILDENRTRGLPTIQGADWNRCTGTGSSGSAEHASSRTAS
;
A
#
# COMPACT_ATOMS: atom_id res chain seq x y z
N MET A 1 -5.46 -11.46 -13.63
CA MET A 1 -5.16 -10.44 -12.59
C MET A 1 -6.03 -10.77 -11.38
N LYS A 2 -5.42 -10.96 -10.21
CA LYS A 2 -6.15 -11.31 -8.98
C LYS A 2 -6.45 -10.05 -8.19
N THR A 3 -7.68 -9.90 -7.68
CA THR A 3 -8.10 -8.76 -6.85
C THR A 3 -8.52 -9.24 -5.47
N PHE A 4 -8.12 -8.51 -4.42
CA PHE A 4 -8.53 -8.80 -3.05
C PHE A 4 -9.28 -7.62 -2.42
N THR A 5 -10.36 -7.93 -1.70
CA THR A 5 -11.05 -7.00 -0.80
C THR A 5 -10.23 -6.76 0.47
N ALA A 6 -10.53 -5.68 1.20
CA ALA A 6 -9.87 -5.40 2.48
C ALA A 6 -10.00 -6.56 3.49
N ALA A 7 -11.12 -7.28 3.47
CA ALA A 7 -11.32 -8.45 4.34
C ALA A 7 -10.47 -9.66 3.91
N GLU A 8 -10.29 -9.86 2.60
CA GLU A 8 -9.42 -10.92 2.07
C GLU A 8 -7.95 -10.60 2.32
N THR A 9 -7.51 -9.37 2.03
CA THR A 9 -6.15 -8.91 2.34
C THR A 9 -5.83 -9.06 3.82
N ALA A 10 -6.74 -8.69 4.72
CA ALA A 10 -6.53 -8.86 6.16
C ALA A 10 -6.36 -10.33 6.57
N ARG A 11 -7.07 -11.27 5.93
CA ARG A 11 -6.91 -12.72 6.19
C ARG A 11 -5.57 -13.27 5.69
N LEU A 12 -4.99 -12.65 4.68
CA LEU A 12 -3.70 -13.05 4.10
C LEU A 12 -2.49 -12.46 4.84
N LEU A 13 -2.71 -11.51 5.76
CA LEU A 13 -1.66 -10.79 6.48
C LEU A 13 -1.73 -11.07 7.99
N PRO A 14 -1.45 -12.32 8.45
CA PRO A 14 -1.36 -12.61 9.86
C PRO A 14 -0.22 -11.79 10.51
N PHE A 15 -0.48 -11.25 11.71
CA PHE A 15 0.38 -10.24 12.32
C PHE A 15 1.82 -10.70 12.54
N GLN A 16 2.03 -11.89 13.10
CA GLN A 16 3.39 -12.36 13.42
C GLN A 16 4.24 -12.60 12.15
N PRO A 17 3.77 -13.36 11.14
CA PRO A 17 4.51 -13.48 9.88
C PRO A 17 4.75 -12.15 9.16
N LEU A 18 3.82 -11.19 9.28
CA LEU A 18 3.99 -9.86 8.71
C LEU A 18 5.14 -9.09 9.36
N VAL A 19 5.27 -9.14 10.69
CA VAL A 19 6.37 -8.49 11.42
C VAL A 19 7.72 -9.10 11.04
N ASP A 20 7.78 -10.43 10.92
CA ASP A 20 9.01 -11.13 10.55
C ASP A 20 9.43 -10.79 9.10
N MET A 21 8.47 -10.73 8.18
CA MET A 21 8.70 -10.29 6.81
C MET A 21 9.18 -8.83 6.76
N LEU A 22 8.52 -7.93 7.50
CA LEU A 22 8.92 -6.52 7.56
C LEU A 22 10.35 -6.35 8.07
N ARG A 23 10.77 -7.15 9.07
CA ARG A 23 12.16 -7.15 9.55
C ARG A 23 13.14 -7.49 8.44
N ALA A 24 12.88 -8.56 7.68
CA ALA A 24 13.74 -8.95 6.56
C ALA A 24 13.77 -7.85 5.48
N THR A 25 12.61 -7.31 5.11
CA THR A 25 12.49 -6.20 4.14
C THR A 25 13.30 -4.97 4.57
N LEU A 26 13.33 -4.63 5.85
CA LEU A 26 14.13 -3.50 6.34
C LEU A 26 15.64 -3.75 6.22
N LEU A 27 16.10 -4.99 6.41
CA LEU A 27 17.49 -5.36 6.19
C LEU A 27 17.85 -5.25 4.70
N ASP A 28 16.99 -5.73 3.80
CA ASP A 28 17.18 -5.63 2.35
C ASP A 28 17.18 -4.17 1.87
N TYR A 29 16.31 -3.33 2.44
CA TYR A 29 16.29 -1.89 2.19
C TYR A 29 17.59 -1.23 2.65
N GLN A 30 18.06 -1.54 3.86
CA GLN A 30 19.34 -1.02 4.37
C GLN A 30 20.52 -1.48 3.51
N ALA A 31 20.47 -2.70 2.96
CA ALA A 31 21.45 -3.24 2.04
C ALA A 31 21.35 -2.67 0.60
N GLY A 32 20.45 -1.72 0.34
CA GLY A 32 20.27 -1.07 -0.95
C GLY A 32 19.60 -1.94 -2.02
N GLN A 33 18.97 -3.06 -1.63
CA GLN A 33 18.31 -3.98 -2.56
C GLN A 33 16.90 -3.54 -2.92
N ILE A 34 16.31 -2.63 -2.15
CA ILE A 34 14.97 -2.10 -2.37
C ILE A 34 15.06 -0.62 -2.74
N LEU A 35 14.55 -0.28 -3.93
CA LEU A 35 14.36 1.09 -4.39
C LEU A 35 13.01 1.61 -3.91
N CYS A 36 13.03 2.42 -2.85
CA CYS A 36 11.85 3.05 -2.27
C CYS A 36 12.04 4.58 -2.24
N PRO A 37 11.64 5.30 -3.30
CA PRO A 37 11.71 6.76 -3.33
C PRO A 37 10.77 7.39 -2.30
N ALA A 38 10.97 8.68 -2.03
CA ALA A 38 10.04 9.45 -1.23
C ALA A 38 8.64 9.43 -1.86
N ARG A 39 7.60 9.38 -1.01
CA ARG A 39 6.21 9.43 -1.46
C ARG A 39 5.92 10.72 -2.22
N THR A 40 5.22 10.62 -3.35
CA THR A 40 4.72 11.78 -4.08
C THR A 40 3.39 12.21 -3.48
N ILE A 41 3.24 13.50 -3.17
CA ILE A 41 2.03 14.06 -2.57
C ILE A 41 1.48 15.15 -3.50
N LEU A 42 0.19 15.07 -3.80
CA LEU A 42 -0.56 16.10 -4.51
C LEU A 42 -1.69 16.59 -3.62
N SER A 43 -1.67 17.86 -3.26
CA SER A 43 -2.76 18.49 -2.50
C SER A 43 -3.95 18.77 -3.40
N LEU A 44 -5.17 18.51 -2.91
CA LEU A 44 -6.40 18.83 -3.62
C LEU A 44 -6.64 20.35 -3.58
N PRO A 45 -6.76 21.04 -4.73
CA PRO A 45 -7.04 22.47 -4.74
C PRO A 45 -8.36 22.80 -4.02
N GLY A 46 -8.31 23.78 -3.12
CA GLY A 46 -9.50 24.28 -2.41
C GLY A 46 -10.07 23.36 -1.34
N ARG A 47 -9.37 22.28 -0.94
CA ARG A 47 -9.83 21.33 0.09
C ARG A 47 -8.68 20.85 0.98
N SER A 48 -9.01 20.39 2.20
CA SER A 48 -8.05 19.66 3.04
C SER A 48 -8.00 18.20 2.59
N GLY A 49 -7.24 17.95 1.52
CA GLY A 49 -7.13 16.64 0.91
C GLY A 49 -5.80 16.39 0.23
N GLN A 50 -5.34 15.14 0.24
CA GLN A 50 -4.10 14.71 -0.40
C GLN A 50 -4.32 13.44 -1.22
N LEU A 51 -3.72 13.37 -2.40
CA LEU A 51 -3.45 12.14 -3.15
C LEU A 51 -1.97 11.78 -2.98
N ILE A 52 -1.71 10.54 -2.59
CA ILE A 52 -0.37 10.06 -2.24
C ILE A 52 -0.04 8.82 -3.05
N SER A 53 1.13 8.81 -3.70
CA SER A 53 1.69 7.67 -4.43
C SER A 53 2.99 7.19 -3.78
N MET A 54 3.13 5.88 -3.62
CA MET A 54 4.28 5.23 -2.98
C MET A 54 4.75 4.03 -3.82
N PRO A 55 5.51 4.25 -4.90
CA PRO A 55 6.08 3.17 -5.69
C PRO A 55 7.28 2.54 -4.98
N VAL A 56 7.49 1.24 -5.20
CA VAL A 56 8.65 0.48 -4.69
C VAL A 56 9.06 -0.59 -5.70
N MET A 57 10.37 -0.83 -5.80
CA MET A 57 10.94 -1.93 -6.59
C MET A 57 11.95 -2.71 -5.73
N ALA A 58 11.86 -4.03 -5.78
CA ALA A 58 12.79 -4.98 -5.19
C ALA A 58 13.17 -6.03 -6.28
N PRO A 59 14.16 -6.92 -6.04
CA PRO A 59 14.62 -7.87 -7.05
C PRO A 59 13.50 -8.80 -7.57
N ASP A 60 12.53 -9.12 -6.71
CA ASP A 60 11.44 -10.07 -6.96
C ASP A 60 10.04 -9.40 -7.04
N LEU A 61 9.93 -8.09 -6.80
CA LEU A 61 8.67 -7.39 -6.62
C LEU A 61 8.67 -5.96 -7.19
N LEU A 62 7.65 -5.63 -7.97
CA LEU A 62 7.25 -4.25 -8.25
C LEU A 62 5.93 -3.99 -7.52
N ALA A 63 5.83 -2.91 -6.76
CA ALA A 63 4.58 -2.55 -6.12
C ALA A 63 4.37 -1.04 -6.08
N THR A 64 3.13 -0.62 -5.94
CA THR A 64 2.80 0.77 -5.65
C THR A 64 1.55 0.85 -4.81
N LYS A 65 1.54 1.79 -3.87
CA LYS A 65 0.36 2.19 -3.13
C LYS A 65 -0.12 3.54 -3.62
N LEU A 66 -1.42 3.62 -3.92
CA LEU A 66 -2.10 4.87 -4.26
C LEU A 66 -3.23 5.08 -3.26
N LEU A 67 -3.19 6.20 -2.53
CA LEU A 67 -4.19 6.49 -1.50
C LEU A 67 -4.56 7.97 -1.46
N THR A 68 -5.76 8.24 -0.96
CA THR A 68 -6.22 9.58 -0.61
C THR A 68 -6.34 9.74 0.89
N ILE A 69 -6.11 10.96 1.37
CA ILE A 69 -6.45 11.40 2.72
C ILE A 69 -7.42 12.56 2.54
N LEU A 70 -8.66 12.39 2.98
CA LEU A 70 -9.73 13.38 2.87
C LEU A 70 -10.41 13.54 4.23
N ASP A 71 -10.06 14.58 4.98
CA ASP A 71 -10.57 14.78 6.35
C ASP A 71 -12.10 14.94 6.37
N GLU A 72 -12.64 15.60 5.33
CA GLU A 72 -14.07 15.82 5.11
C GLU A 72 -14.88 14.53 4.98
N ASN A 73 -14.25 13.38 4.69
CA ASN A 73 -14.98 12.10 4.64
C ASN A 73 -15.58 11.73 6.00
N ARG A 74 -14.99 12.19 7.11
CA ARG A 74 -15.50 11.92 8.46
C ARG A 74 -16.92 12.46 8.65
N THR A 75 -17.24 13.64 8.11
CA THR A 75 -18.58 14.24 8.23
C THR A 75 -19.63 13.52 7.38
N ARG A 76 -19.17 12.68 6.44
CA ARG A 76 -20.00 11.91 5.52
C ARG A 76 -20.08 10.42 5.89
N GLY A 77 -19.51 10.02 7.02
CA GLY A 77 -19.44 8.61 7.43
C GLY A 77 -18.57 7.73 6.53
N LEU A 78 -17.65 8.33 5.75
CA LEU A 78 -16.73 7.63 4.86
C LEU A 78 -15.34 7.51 5.50
N PRO A 79 -14.53 6.49 5.15
CA PRO A 79 -13.15 6.40 5.61
C PRO A 79 -12.33 7.62 5.18
N THR A 80 -11.61 8.23 6.12
CA THR A 80 -10.69 9.36 5.86
C THR A 80 -9.57 8.97 4.90
N ILE A 81 -9.09 7.73 5.02
CA ILE A 81 -8.03 7.19 4.17
C ILE A 81 -8.64 6.08 3.32
N GLN A 82 -8.40 6.16 2.02
CA GLN A 82 -8.84 5.15 1.05
C GLN A 82 -7.72 4.93 0.04
N GLY A 83 -7.48 3.69 -0.36
CA GLY A 83 -6.44 3.41 -1.33
C GLY A 83 -6.54 2.04 -1.98
N ALA A 84 -5.64 1.85 -2.92
CA ALA A 84 -5.39 0.59 -3.59
C ALA A 84 -3.88 0.33 -3.61
N ASP A 85 -3.52 -0.92 -3.43
CA ASP A 85 -2.18 -1.44 -3.58
C ASP A 85 -2.15 -2.26 -4.87
N TRP A 86 -1.11 -2.11 -5.67
CA TRP A 86 -0.88 -2.94 -6.85
C TRP A 86 0.50 -3.56 -6.74
N ASN A 87 0.62 -4.84 -7.12
CA ASN A 87 1.90 -5.52 -7.15
C ASN A 87 2.07 -6.45 -8.35
N ARG A 88 3.34 -6.76 -8.65
CA ARG A 88 3.76 -7.73 -9.65
C ARG A 88 5.05 -8.40 -9.21
N CYS A 89 5.04 -9.72 -9.12
CA CYS A 89 6.26 -10.49 -8.99
C CYS A 89 7.07 -10.40 -10.29
N THR A 90 8.38 -10.21 -10.18
CA THR A 90 9.30 -10.13 -11.33
C THR A 90 10.00 -11.46 -11.62
N GLY A 91 9.93 -12.44 -10.69
CA GLY A 91 10.38 -13.81 -10.91
C GLY A 91 9.50 -14.57 -11.92
N THR A 92 10.04 -15.65 -12.51
CA THR A 92 9.46 -16.41 -13.63
C THR A 92 8.16 -17.19 -13.32
N GLY A 93 7.51 -16.95 -12.17
CA GLY A 93 6.48 -17.85 -11.61
C GLY A 93 5.08 -17.33 -11.32
N SER A 94 4.71 -16.04 -11.44
CA SER A 94 3.32 -15.64 -11.15
C SER A 94 2.84 -14.31 -11.77
N SER A 95 1.58 -14.30 -12.22
CA SER A 95 0.84 -13.13 -12.69
C SER A 95 0.52 -12.13 -11.56
N GLY A 96 0.69 -10.82 -11.80
CA GLY A 96 0.51 -9.77 -10.79
C GLY A 96 -0.87 -9.71 -10.11
N SER A 97 -0.89 -9.11 -8.91
CA SER A 97 -2.07 -8.98 -8.05
C SER A 97 -2.37 -7.51 -7.76
N ALA A 98 -3.64 -7.19 -7.58
CA ALA A 98 -4.10 -5.89 -7.09
C ALA A 98 -4.87 -6.10 -5.78
N GLU A 99 -4.63 -5.26 -4.78
CA GLU A 99 -5.23 -5.34 -3.46
C GLU A 99 -5.96 -4.02 -3.17
N HIS A 100 -7.16 -4.08 -2.60
CA HIS A 100 -7.86 -2.89 -2.14
C HIS A 100 -7.51 -2.61 -0.67
N ALA A 101 -6.82 -1.51 -0.40
CA ALA A 101 -6.58 -1.01 0.94
C ALA A 101 -7.58 0.08 1.30
N SER A 102 -8.77 -0.31 1.76
CA SER A 102 -9.58 0.57 2.61
C SER A 102 -8.99 0.48 4.02
N SER A 103 -8.17 1.46 4.41
CA SER A 103 -7.49 1.42 5.71
C SER A 103 -8.50 1.42 6.85
N ARG A 104 -8.35 0.44 7.74
CA ARG A 104 -8.77 0.57 9.13
C ARG A 104 -7.84 1.58 9.80
N THR A 105 -8.32 2.82 9.96
CA THR A 105 -7.77 3.76 10.96
C THR A 105 -8.92 4.58 11.55
N ALA A 106 -9.75 3.95 12.37
CA ALA A 106 -10.60 4.60 13.37
C ALA A 106 -11.23 3.53 14.29
N SER A 107 -10.52 3.17 15.35
CA SER A 107 -11.05 2.91 16.70
C SER A 107 -9.90 3.07 17.67
#